data_AF-A0A951JK87-F1
#
_entry.id   AF-A0A951JK87-F1
#
_cell.length_a   1.000
_cell.length_b   1.000
_cell.length_c   1.000
_cell.angle_alpha   90.00
_cell.angle_beta   90.00
_cell.angle_gamma   90.00
#
_symmetry.space_group_name_H-M   'P 1'
#
loop_
_entity.id
_entity.type
_entity.pdbx_description
1 polymer ?
#
loop_
_entity_poly.entity_id
_entity_poly.type
_entity_poly.pdbx_seq_one_letter_code
_entity_poly.pdbx_strand_id
1 'polypeptide(L)'
;MSQETDEGAQHAPRAGDRRGNERRRVERRAPPPPWRRPWALVAYGVVGTLALVLLLNGMGSDEPVAPDDETLVERTSDGATEVAPANPQATAAGPENAYGTAGFERLVVEGEAAVGKVVRTELFCAAPQSFTIVAGHRAPQSVASLIQEGKVPAAVCKWGPSGEPRREDLLLLVPPERAEEFAAAPVVNDNFVERRRVVAEVEWVGRSETLALRTAAVFLRMVPR
;
A
#
# COMPACT_ATOMS: atom_id res chain seq x y z
N MET A 1 -64.06 12.63 -61.96
CA MET A 1 -64.32 11.18 -61.86
C MET A 1 -63.18 10.60 -61.03
N SER A 2 -63.33 10.15 -59.80
CA SER A 2 -64.50 9.97 -58.94
C SER A 2 -64.03 10.14 -57.50
N GLN A 3 -64.91 10.70 -56.69
CA GLN A 3 -64.82 10.73 -55.24
C GLN A 3 -65.03 9.32 -54.70
N GLU A 4 -64.25 8.92 -53.71
CA GLU A 4 -64.69 7.94 -52.72
C GLU A 4 -64.21 8.41 -51.36
N THR A 5 -65.20 8.85 -50.59
CA THR A 5 -65.17 9.10 -49.16
C THR A 5 -65.01 7.79 -48.41
N ASP A 6 -64.15 7.75 -47.38
CA ASP A 6 -64.47 6.91 -46.23
C ASP A 6 -64.09 7.61 -44.92
N GLU A 7 -65.10 7.67 -44.08
CA GLU A 7 -65.13 8.29 -42.76
C GLU A 7 -64.59 7.32 -41.72
N GLY A 8 -64.23 7.87 -40.55
CA GLY A 8 -64.35 7.10 -39.31
C GLY A 8 -63.02 6.65 -38.71
N ALA A 9 -62.50 7.46 -37.79
CA ALA A 9 -62.49 7.06 -36.38
C ALA A 9 -61.89 8.18 -35.54
N GLN A 10 -62.76 9.06 -35.06
CA GLN A 10 -62.47 9.89 -33.90
C GLN A 10 -62.18 8.97 -32.71
N HIS A 11 -60.90 8.83 -32.35
CA HIS A 11 -60.52 8.25 -31.06
C HIS A 11 -60.51 9.34 -30.00
N ALA A 12 -61.66 9.47 -29.33
CA ALA A 12 -61.75 10.14 -28.04
C ALA A 12 -60.75 9.48 -27.07
N PRO A 13 -59.92 10.25 -26.35
CA PRO A 13 -59.07 9.69 -25.31
C PRO A 13 -59.98 9.17 -24.19
N ARG A 14 -60.03 7.84 -24.05
CA ARG A 14 -60.62 7.15 -22.91
C ARG A 14 -60.06 7.78 -21.64
N ALA A 15 -60.96 8.26 -20.78
CA ALA A 15 -60.67 8.76 -19.46
C ALA A 15 -59.94 7.67 -18.66
N GLY A 16 -58.61 7.76 -18.68
CA GLY A 16 -57.71 6.87 -17.96
C GLY A 16 -57.93 7.02 -16.47
N ASP A 17 -58.24 5.89 -15.85
CA ASP A 17 -58.48 5.68 -14.43
C ASP A 17 -57.44 6.38 -13.53
N ARG A 18 -57.82 7.54 -12.97
CA ARG A 18 -56.95 8.37 -12.13
C ARG A 18 -56.59 7.68 -10.81
N ARG A 19 -57.34 6.66 -10.37
CA ARG A 19 -57.12 5.98 -9.08
C ARG A 19 -55.89 5.07 -9.10
N GLY A 20 -55.52 4.53 -10.26
CA GLY A 20 -54.33 3.67 -10.39
C GLY A 20 -53.01 4.44 -10.31
N ASN A 21 -53.00 5.70 -10.76
CA ASN A 21 -51.78 6.51 -10.82
C ASN A 21 -51.40 7.12 -9.45
N GLU A 22 -52.37 7.29 -8.55
CA GLU A 22 -52.11 7.72 -7.16
C GLU A 22 -51.42 6.63 -6.33
N ARG A 23 -51.83 5.37 -6.46
CA ARG A 23 -51.19 4.26 -5.71
C ARG A 23 -49.69 4.13 -6.02
N ARG A 24 -49.29 4.30 -7.28
CA ARG A 24 -47.86 4.25 -7.69
C ARG A 24 -47.03 5.43 -7.18
N ARG A 25 -47.66 6.57 -6.86
CA ARG A 25 -46.97 7.73 -6.25
C ARG A 25 -46.80 7.59 -4.75
N VAL A 26 -47.72 6.90 -4.06
CA VAL A 26 -47.64 6.69 -2.60
C VAL A 26 -46.58 5.65 -2.24
N GLU A 27 -46.42 4.58 -3.03
CA GLU A 27 -45.39 3.55 -2.78
C GLU A 27 -43.95 4.06 -2.91
N ARG A 28 -43.71 5.15 -3.66
CA ARG A 28 -42.37 5.76 -3.80
C ARG A 28 -41.98 6.69 -2.65
N ARG A 29 -42.83 6.86 -1.63
CA ARG A 29 -42.60 7.76 -0.48
C ARG A 29 -42.44 7.07 0.87
N ALA A 30 -42.34 5.74 0.92
CA ALA A 30 -41.86 5.10 2.14
C ALA A 30 -40.34 5.31 2.22
N PRO A 31 -39.81 6.11 3.16
CA PRO A 31 -38.37 6.17 3.35
C PRO A 31 -37.87 4.74 3.66
N PRO A 32 -36.71 4.33 3.11
CA PRO A 32 -36.16 3.02 3.43
C PRO A 32 -36.04 2.90 4.95
N PRO A 33 -36.41 1.74 5.52
CA PRO A 33 -36.38 1.55 6.97
C PRO A 33 -34.98 1.87 7.50
N PRO A 34 -34.86 2.46 8.69
CA PRO A 34 -33.63 3.11 9.16
C PRO A 34 -32.42 2.17 9.20
N TRP A 35 -32.64 0.85 9.37
CA TRP A 35 -31.60 -0.18 9.37
C TRP A 35 -31.01 -0.52 7.99
N ARG A 36 -31.57 0.01 6.88
CA ARG A 36 -31.04 -0.17 5.51
C ARG A 36 -30.29 1.05 4.97
N ARG A 37 -30.09 2.09 5.78
CA ARG A 37 -29.31 3.26 5.36
C ARG A 37 -27.82 2.98 5.51
N PRO A 38 -26.96 3.37 4.55
CA PRO A 38 -25.53 3.03 4.56
C PRO A 38 -24.78 3.57 5.79
N TRP A 39 -25.22 4.70 6.35
CA TRP A 39 -24.64 5.24 7.59
C TRP A 39 -24.98 4.42 8.84
N ALA A 40 -26.07 3.64 8.84
CA ALA A 40 -26.40 2.76 9.95
C ALA A 40 -25.41 1.59 10.03
N LEU A 41 -24.98 1.05 8.89
CA LEU A 41 -23.92 0.03 8.82
C LEU A 41 -22.57 0.57 9.34
N VAL A 42 -22.27 1.84 9.06
CA VAL A 42 -21.08 2.52 9.62
C VAL A 42 -21.21 2.65 11.14
N ALA A 43 -22.38 3.05 11.65
CA ALA A 43 -22.60 3.19 13.09
C ALA A 43 -22.50 1.83 13.82
N TYR A 44 -23.10 0.76 13.28
CA TYR A 44 -22.96 -0.59 13.86
C TYR A 44 -21.52 -1.11 13.78
N GLY A 45 -20.80 -0.80 12.69
CA GLY A 45 -19.38 -1.13 12.56
C GLY A 45 -18.51 -0.43 13.59
N VAL A 46 -18.72 0.88 13.80
CA VAL A 46 -17.97 1.68 14.79
C VAL A 46 -18.27 1.23 16.23
N VAL A 47 -19.54 0.93 16.56
CA VAL A 47 -19.90 0.42 17.89
C VAL A 47 -19.31 -0.98 18.10
N GLY A 48 -19.32 -1.84 17.07
CA GLY A 48 -18.71 -3.16 17.13
C GLY A 48 -17.21 -3.13 17.33
N THR A 49 -16.47 -2.26 16.63
CA THR A 49 -15.03 -2.10 16.83
C THR A 49 -14.70 -1.46 18.17
N LEU A 50 -15.49 -0.50 18.65
CA LEU A 50 -15.31 0.09 19.99
C LEU A 50 -15.51 -0.96 21.10
N ALA A 51 -16.55 -1.79 21.01
CA ALA A 51 -16.80 -2.87 21.97
C ALA A 51 -15.68 -3.93 21.94
N LEU A 52 -15.14 -4.26 20.76
CA LEU A 52 -14.01 -5.17 20.61
C LEU A 52 -12.73 -4.61 21.25
N VAL A 53 -12.43 -3.32 21.02
CA VAL A 53 -11.26 -2.64 21.62
C VAL A 53 -11.39 -2.57 23.14
N LEU A 54 -12.58 -2.29 23.67
CA LEU A 54 -12.82 -2.26 25.11
C LEU A 54 -12.72 -3.65 25.75
N LEU A 55 -13.16 -4.72 25.06
CA LEU A 55 -12.98 -6.10 25.53
C LEU A 55 -11.52 -6.55 25.51
N LEU A 56 -10.75 -6.14 24.49
CA LEU A 56 -9.31 -6.44 24.39
C LEU A 56 -8.49 -5.65 25.42
N ASN A 57 -8.82 -4.39 25.66
CA ASN A 57 -8.14 -3.57 26.67
C ASN A 57 -8.64 -3.84 28.11
N GLY A 58 -9.83 -4.43 28.28
CA GLY A 58 -10.42 -4.72 29.59
C GLY A 58 -9.93 -6.01 30.27
N MET A 59 -9.17 -6.86 29.56
CA MET A 59 -8.59 -8.09 30.11
C MET A 59 -7.09 -7.99 30.45
N GLY A 60 -6.50 -6.79 30.33
CA GLY A 60 -5.14 -6.50 30.78
C GLY A 60 -5.19 -5.59 32.00
N SER A 61 -5.26 -6.18 33.19
CA SER A 61 -4.86 -5.48 34.41
C SER A 61 -3.35 -5.28 34.34
N ASP A 62 -2.90 -4.06 34.06
CA ASP A 62 -1.61 -3.60 34.52
C ASP A 62 -1.72 -2.16 35.02
N GLU A 63 -1.18 -2.00 36.22
CA GLU A 63 -1.18 -0.85 37.09
C GLU A 63 -0.58 0.39 36.41
N PRO A 64 -1.13 1.61 36.59
CA PRO A 64 -0.48 2.81 36.10
C PRO A 64 0.73 3.13 36.99
N VAL A 65 1.92 2.73 36.54
CA VAL A 65 3.19 3.25 37.08
C VAL A 65 3.33 4.70 36.63
N ALA A 66 3.44 5.60 37.61
CA ALA A 66 3.64 7.03 37.40
C ALA A 66 4.98 7.31 36.68
N PRO A 67 5.07 8.32 35.80
CA PRO A 67 6.33 8.71 35.18
C PRO A 67 7.08 9.65 36.13
N ASP A 68 7.96 9.11 36.95
CA ASP A 68 9.00 9.89 37.62
C ASP A 68 10.38 9.57 37.03
N ASP A 69 11.14 10.65 36.91
CA ASP A 69 12.60 10.76 36.80
C ASP A 69 13.29 10.54 35.45
N GLU A 70 13.47 11.70 34.81
CA GLU A 70 14.73 12.11 34.19
C GLU A 70 15.95 11.53 34.93
N THR A 71 16.59 10.51 34.34
CA THR A 71 17.97 10.18 34.68
C THR A 71 18.81 10.03 33.42
N LEU A 72 19.96 10.69 33.51
CA LEU A 72 20.99 10.92 32.52
C LEU A 72 21.33 9.69 31.67
N VAL A 73 21.68 10.00 30.42
CA VAL A 73 22.52 9.19 29.54
C VAL A 73 23.76 8.70 30.30
N GLU A 74 23.71 7.46 30.80
CA GLU A 74 24.90 6.73 31.20
C GLU A 74 25.25 5.74 30.09
N ARG A 75 26.30 6.09 29.35
CA ARG A 75 26.92 5.28 28.31
C ARG A 75 27.56 4.06 28.97
N THR A 76 26.82 2.96 29.09
CA THR A 76 27.38 1.66 29.44
C THR A 76 27.91 0.98 28.17
N SER A 77 29.23 1.04 28.01
CA SER A 77 29.97 0.06 27.22
C SER A 77 29.98 -1.29 27.94
N ASP A 78 30.09 -2.35 27.13
CA ASP A 78 30.44 -3.73 27.47
C ASP A 78 29.35 -4.60 28.10
N GLY A 79 28.48 -5.10 27.22
CA GLY A 79 27.79 -6.37 27.38
C GLY A 79 27.81 -7.12 26.05
N ALA A 80 28.88 -7.86 25.81
CA ALA A 80 29.03 -8.77 24.67
C ALA A 80 27.92 -9.83 24.72
N THR A 81 26.79 -9.51 24.11
CA THR A 81 25.81 -10.52 23.70
C THR A 81 26.24 -10.98 22.32
N GLU A 82 26.61 -12.25 22.26
CA GLU A 82 26.93 -13.04 21.09
C GLU A 82 26.07 -12.62 19.89
N VAL A 83 26.67 -11.81 19.03
CA VAL A 83 26.10 -11.41 17.74
C VAL A 83 26.03 -12.69 16.93
N ALA A 84 24.82 -13.22 16.75
CA ALA A 84 24.57 -14.15 15.66
C ALA A 84 25.15 -13.50 14.39
N PRO A 85 26.12 -14.15 13.72
CA PRO A 85 26.82 -13.51 12.62
C PRO A 85 25.79 -13.10 11.57
N ALA A 86 25.80 -11.81 11.22
CA ALA A 86 25.21 -11.34 9.97
C ALA A 86 25.68 -12.30 8.88
N ASN A 87 24.73 -12.98 8.22
CA ASN A 87 25.00 -14.05 7.29
C ASN A 87 26.06 -13.59 6.27
N PRO A 88 27.33 -14.03 6.36
CA PRO A 88 28.41 -13.53 5.51
C PRO A 88 28.24 -13.95 4.04
N GLN A 89 27.28 -14.83 3.75
CA GLN A 89 27.03 -15.36 2.42
C GLN A 89 26.07 -14.52 1.57
N ALA A 90 25.36 -13.54 2.13
CA ALA A 90 24.38 -12.74 1.36
C ALA A 90 25.04 -11.85 0.28
N THR A 91 26.34 -11.54 0.41
CA THR A 91 27.10 -10.65 -0.49
C THR A 91 28.15 -11.37 -1.34
N ALA A 92 28.38 -12.67 -1.15
CA ALA A 92 29.48 -13.40 -1.81
C ALA A 92 29.15 -13.84 -3.25
N ALA A 93 27.87 -14.01 -3.57
CA ALA A 93 27.41 -14.20 -4.94
C ALA A 93 27.11 -12.83 -5.56
N GLY A 94 27.58 -12.60 -6.79
CA GLY A 94 27.24 -11.38 -7.53
C GLY A 94 25.73 -11.18 -7.69
N PRO A 95 25.30 -10.00 -8.18
CA PRO A 95 23.89 -9.64 -8.22
C PRO A 95 23.05 -10.66 -8.99
N GLU A 96 22.03 -11.22 -8.32
CA GLU A 96 21.11 -12.21 -8.91
C GLU A 96 20.03 -11.53 -9.76
N ASN A 97 19.57 -12.17 -10.83
CA ASN A 97 18.44 -11.63 -11.60
C ASN A 97 17.10 -11.98 -10.91
N ALA A 98 16.25 -10.98 -10.72
CA ALA A 98 14.93 -11.11 -10.13
C ALA A 98 13.87 -10.31 -10.93
N TYR A 99 13.90 -10.46 -12.26
CA TYR A 99 12.94 -9.81 -13.15
C TYR A 99 11.54 -10.43 -13.03
N GLY A 100 10.52 -9.59 -13.15
CA GLY A 100 9.12 -10.02 -13.13
C GLY A 100 8.61 -10.49 -11.77
N THR A 101 7.34 -10.85 -11.72
CA THR A 101 6.66 -11.34 -10.52
C THR A 101 7.30 -12.57 -9.89
N ALA A 102 7.72 -13.56 -10.68
CA ALA A 102 8.34 -14.77 -10.16
C ALA A 102 9.63 -14.48 -9.38
N GLY A 103 10.42 -13.50 -9.81
CA GLY A 103 11.62 -13.05 -9.09
C GLY A 103 11.29 -12.43 -7.74
N PHE A 104 10.23 -11.63 -7.66
CA PHE A 104 9.74 -11.06 -6.41
C PHE A 104 9.20 -12.13 -5.46
N GLU A 105 8.33 -13.00 -5.95
CA GLU A 105 7.73 -14.07 -5.16
C GLU A 105 8.79 -14.98 -4.56
N ARG A 106 9.86 -15.31 -5.32
CA ARG A 106 11.00 -16.05 -4.80
C ARG A 106 11.63 -15.36 -3.59
N LEU A 107 11.93 -14.06 -3.68
CA LEU A 107 12.53 -13.30 -2.58
C LEU A 107 11.60 -13.22 -1.36
N VAL A 108 10.29 -13.14 -1.58
CA VAL A 108 9.29 -13.18 -0.50
C VAL A 108 9.26 -14.55 0.17
N VAL A 109 9.29 -15.64 -0.60
CA VAL A 109 9.31 -17.01 -0.07
C VAL A 109 10.61 -17.33 0.67
N GLU A 110 11.74 -16.82 0.18
CA GLU A 110 13.04 -16.92 0.88
C GLU A 110 13.05 -16.13 2.20
N GLY A 111 12.21 -15.09 2.32
CA GLY A 111 11.96 -14.38 3.58
C GLY A 111 13.24 -13.73 4.14
N GLU A 112 13.55 -14.04 5.40
CA GLU A 112 14.74 -13.51 6.09
C GLU A 112 16.05 -13.95 5.42
N ALA A 113 16.08 -15.11 4.76
CA ALA A 113 17.28 -15.59 4.07
C ALA A 113 17.62 -14.76 2.81
N ALA A 114 16.66 -13.99 2.28
CA ALA A 114 16.88 -13.08 1.17
C ALA A 114 17.37 -11.68 1.63
N VAL A 115 17.27 -11.35 2.91
CA VAL A 115 17.64 -10.02 3.41
C VAL A 115 19.13 -9.76 3.18
N GLY A 116 19.45 -8.61 2.60
CA GLY A 116 20.81 -8.23 2.20
C GLY A 116 21.26 -8.77 0.84
N LYS A 117 20.46 -9.59 0.15
CA LYS A 117 20.78 -10.03 -1.22
C LYS A 117 20.70 -8.85 -2.18
N VAL A 118 21.70 -8.75 -3.06
CA VAL A 118 21.67 -7.80 -4.17
C VAL A 118 21.02 -8.45 -5.38
N VAL A 119 19.97 -7.82 -5.91
CA VAL A 119 19.23 -8.33 -7.07
C VAL A 119 19.08 -7.29 -8.16
N ARG A 120 19.14 -7.74 -9.41
CA ARG A 120 18.82 -6.98 -10.62
C ARG A 120 17.36 -7.13 -10.94
N THR A 121 16.67 -6.01 -11.07
CA THR A 121 15.23 -6.00 -11.34
C THR A 121 14.83 -4.80 -12.18
N GLU A 122 13.59 -4.85 -12.66
CA GLU A 122 12.92 -3.75 -13.33
C GLU A 122 11.73 -3.29 -12.49
N LEU A 123 11.70 -2.00 -12.17
CA LEU A 123 10.73 -1.35 -11.30
C LEU A 123 10.06 -0.18 -12.02
N PHE A 124 8.80 0.07 -11.71
CA PHE A 124 8.03 1.22 -12.19
C PHE A 124 7.64 2.10 -11.01
N CYS A 125 8.44 3.12 -10.77
CA CYS A 125 8.42 3.91 -9.54
C CYS A 125 7.73 5.26 -9.71
N ALA A 126 7.00 5.69 -8.69
CA ALA A 126 6.62 7.10 -8.56
C ALA A 126 7.85 7.97 -8.24
N ALA A 127 7.67 9.30 -8.20
CA ALA A 127 8.71 10.19 -7.69
C ALA A 127 9.01 9.88 -6.20
N PRO A 128 10.26 10.08 -5.72
CA PRO A 128 10.60 9.84 -4.32
C PRO A 128 9.85 10.81 -3.40
N GLN A 129 9.41 10.30 -2.25
CA GLN A 129 8.74 11.02 -1.18
C GLN A 129 9.41 10.68 0.16
N SER A 130 9.21 11.51 1.18
CA SER A 130 9.70 11.21 2.53
C SER A 130 8.70 10.30 3.26
N PHE A 131 9.15 9.13 3.71
CA PHE A 131 8.35 8.18 4.47
C PHE A 131 8.76 8.20 5.94
N THR A 132 7.79 8.33 6.84
CA THR A 132 8.01 8.24 8.29
C THR A 132 8.29 6.80 8.70
N ILE A 133 9.28 6.61 9.56
CA ILE A 133 9.59 5.29 10.15
C ILE A 133 8.75 5.05 11.42
N VAL A 134 8.46 3.79 11.70
CA VAL A 134 7.83 3.38 12.96
C VAL A 134 8.89 3.37 14.06
N ALA A 135 8.65 4.15 15.13
CA ALA A 135 9.56 4.24 16.28
C ALA A 135 9.56 2.93 17.09
N GLY A 136 10.68 2.62 17.75
CA GLY A 136 10.81 1.46 18.63
C GLY A 136 11.16 0.14 17.94
N HIS A 137 11.41 0.14 16.63
CA HIS A 137 11.84 -1.05 15.89
C HIS A 137 13.26 -0.88 15.35
N ARG A 138 14.04 -1.96 15.34
CA ARG A 138 15.43 -1.92 14.87
C ARG A 138 15.45 -2.00 13.34
N ALA A 139 15.94 -0.95 12.69
CA ALA A 139 16.14 -0.97 11.25
C ALA A 139 17.39 -1.79 10.86
N PRO A 140 17.35 -2.52 9.74
CA PRO A 140 18.57 -3.07 9.13
C PRO A 140 19.60 -1.96 8.88
N GLN A 141 20.89 -2.29 8.93
CA GLN A 141 21.96 -1.28 8.83
C GLN A 141 21.88 -0.44 7.54
N SER A 142 21.52 -1.07 6.41
CA SER A 142 21.34 -0.41 5.11
C SER A 142 20.16 0.57 5.09
N VAL A 143 19.16 0.39 5.94
CA VAL A 143 18.04 1.33 6.11
C VAL A 143 18.39 2.40 7.14
N ALA A 144 19.08 2.02 8.22
CA ALA A 144 19.43 2.92 9.32
C ALA A 144 20.29 4.11 8.85
N SER A 145 21.21 3.88 7.90
CA SER A 145 22.04 4.93 7.30
C SER A 145 21.25 5.96 6.48
N LEU A 146 20.03 5.63 6.06
CA LEU A 146 19.18 6.49 5.22
C LEU A 146 18.18 7.34 6.03
N ILE A 147 18.06 7.08 7.34
CA ILE A 147 17.12 7.77 8.21
C ILE A 147 17.63 9.19 8.48
N GLN A 148 16.84 10.18 8.11
CA GLN A 148 17.05 11.59 8.40
C GLN A 148 15.84 12.11 9.15
N GLU A 149 16.03 12.54 10.41
CA GLU A 149 14.97 13.10 11.26
C GLU A 149 13.72 12.18 11.37
N GLY A 150 13.94 10.86 11.46
CA GLY A 150 12.84 9.88 11.53
C GLY A 150 12.10 9.65 10.20
N LYS A 151 12.67 10.09 9.08
CA LYS A 151 12.13 9.88 7.73
C LYS A 151 13.16 9.25 6.82
N VAL A 152 12.70 8.55 5.80
CA VAL A 152 13.54 7.98 4.73
C VAL A 152 13.03 8.42 3.35
N PRO A 153 13.91 8.85 2.44
CA PRO A 153 13.53 9.10 1.05
C PRO A 153 13.22 7.77 0.36
N ALA A 154 11.99 7.60 -0.14
CA ALA A 154 11.58 6.38 -0.81
C ALA A 154 10.56 6.62 -1.93
N ALA A 155 10.54 5.74 -2.91
CA ALA A 155 9.60 5.73 -4.02
C ALA A 155 8.70 4.51 -3.94
N VAL A 156 7.40 4.68 -4.22
CA VAL A 156 6.46 3.55 -4.35
C VAL A 156 6.59 2.99 -5.76
N CYS A 157 6.99 1.73 -5.85
CA CYS A 157 7.29 1.04 -7.10
C CYS A 157 6.38 -0.16 -7.32
N LYS A 158 6.11 -0.44 -8.60
CA LYS A 158 5.58 -1.73 -9.04
C LYS A 158 6.74 -2.61 -9.49
N TRP A 159 6.81 -3.83 -8.97
CA TRP A 159 7.80 -4.82 -9.38
C TRP A 159 7.38 -5.51 -10.67
N GLY A 160 8.33 -5.65 -11.60
CA GLY A 160 8.13 -6.37 -12.86
C GLY A 160 7.74 -5.46 -14.04
N PRO A 161 7.83 -5.99 -15.28
CA PRO A 161 7.61 -5.25 -16.52
C PRO A 161 6.19 -4.70 -16.64
N SER A 162 6.03 -3.58 -17.34
CA SER A 162 4.70 -3.05 -17.69
C SER A 162 3.96 -4.07 -18.56
N GLY A 163 2.72 -4.41 -18.20
CA GLY A 163 1.90 -5.40 -18.88
C GLY A 163 1.73 -6.73 -18.11
N GLU A 164 2.51 -6.98 -17.06
CA GLU A 164 2.21 -8.13 -16.17
C GLU A 164 0.89 -7.91 -15.41
N PRO A 165 -0.01 -8.92 -15.37
CA PRO A 165 -1.35 -8.79 -14.80
C PRO A 165 -1.34 -8.67 -13.28
N ARG A 166 -0.34 -9.24 -12.62
CA ARG A 166 -0.09 -9.10 -11.19
C ARG A 166 1.24 -8.39 -11.06
N ARG A 167 1.28 -7.28 -10.33
CA ARG A 167 2.51 -6.56 -10.00
C ARG A 167 2.44 -6.13 -8.57
N GLU A 168 3.49 -6.47 -7.85
CA GLU A 168 3.56 -6.28 -6.41
C GLU A 168 4.08 -4.88 -6.08
N ASP A 169 3.60 -4.33 -4.96
CA ASP A 169 4.06 -3.06 -4.44
C ASP A 169 5.37 -3.25 -3.67
N LEU A 170 6.33 -2.40 -3.98
CA LEU A 170 7.63 -2.32 -3.31
C LEU A 170 7.88 -0.87 -2.88
N LEU A 171 8.36 -0.67 -1.67
CA LEU A 171 8.94 0.59 -1.25
C LEU A 171 10.45 0.60 -1.55
N LEU A 172 10.86 1.37 -2.55
CA LEU A 172 12.27 1.51 -2.89
C LEU A 172 12.86 2.69 -2.11
N LEU A 173 13.74 2.42 -1.16
CA LEU A 173 14.49 3.45 -0.45
C LEU A 173 15.57 4.00 -1.40
N VAL A 174 15.59 5.32 -1.60
CA VAL A 174 16.49 5.97 -2.55
C VAL A 174 17.48 6.83 -1.77
N PRO A 175 18.74 6.39 -1.60
CA PRO A 175 19.73 7.19 -0.92
C PRO A 175 19.91 8.58 -1.56
N PRO A 176 20.10 9.65 -0.78
CA PRO A 176 20.19 11.02 -1.31
C PRO A 176 21.34 11.18 -2.32
N GLU A 177 22.47 10.50 -2.10
CA GLU A 177 23.62 10.48 -3.01
C GLU A 177 23.33 9.78 -4.36
N ARG A 178 22.21 9.05 -4.46
CA ARG A 178 21.73 8.36 -5.66
C ARG A 178 20.45 8.95 -6.25
N ALA A 179 19.91 10.02 -5.64
CA ALA A 179 18.65 10.60 -6.05
C ALA A 179 18.68 11.13 -7.50
N GLU A 180 19.81 11.71 -7.93
CA GLU A 180 19.98 12.19 -9.31
C GLU A 180 20.00 11.04 -10.32
N GLU A 181 20.67 9.93 -9.98
CA GLU A 181 20.72 8.73 -10.81
C GLU A 181 19.32 8.10 -10.98
N PHE A 182 18.55 8.04 -9.91
CA PHE A 182 17.14 7.65 -9.96
C PHE A 182 16.29 8.62 -10.78
N ALA A 183 16.51 9.92 -10.64
CA ALA A 183 15.77 10.96 -11.37
C ALA A 183 16.11 11.01 -12.88
N ALA A 184 17.25 10.47 -13.29
CA ALA A 184 17.62 10.30 -14.70
C ALA A 184 16.86 9.14 -15.38
N ALA A 185 16.22 8.25 -14.61
CA ALA A 185 15.46 7.14 -15.18
C ALA A 185 14.28 7.63 -16.05
N PRO A 186 14.05 6.99 -17.22
CA PRO A 186 13.04 7.44 -18.17
C PRO A 186 11.63 7.35 -17.58
N VAL A 187 10.84 8.40 -17.78
CA VAL A 187 9.42 8.42 -17.44
C VAL A 187 8.63 7.73 -18.53
N VAL A 188 7.78 6.78 -18.13
CA VAL A 188 6.91 6.00 -18.99
C VAL A 188 5.48 6.08 -18.47
N ASN A 189 4.52 5.90 -19.37
CA ASN A 189 3.12 5.79 -19.00
C ASN A 189 2.80 4.32 -18.72
N ASP A 190 2.44 4.02 -17.48
CA ASP A 190 2.14 2.67 -17.00
C ASP A 190 0.71 2.66 -16.44
N ASN A 191 -0.21 2.01 -17.15
CA ASN A 191 -1.64 2.01 -16.84
C ASN A 191 -2.22 3.42 -16.60
N PHE A 192 -1.91 4.37 -17.50
CA PHE A 192 -2.34 5.77 -17.42
C PHE A 192 -1.72 6.59 -16.28
N VAL A 193 -0.71 6.05 -15.59
CA VAL A 193 0.04 6.74 -14.53
C VAL A 193 1.49 6.93 -14.97
N GLU A 194 2.00 8.14 -14.84
CA GLU A 194 3.42 8.42 -15.10
C GLU A 194 4.29 7.79 -14.02
N ARG A 195 5.21 6.94 -14.45
CA ARG A 195 6.17 6.24 -13.58
C ARG A 195 7.54 6.26 -14.21
N ARG A 196 8.58 6.23 -13.38
CA ARG A 196 9.97 6.05 -13.82
C ARG A 196 10.24 4.56 -14.00
N ARG A 197 10.75 4.18 -15.17
CA ARG A 197 11.21 2.82 -15.46
C ARG A 197 12.65 2.68 -14.99
N VAL A 198 12.82 2.03 -13.85
CA VAL A 198 14.08 1.88 -13.12
C VAL A 198 14.57 0.45 -13.29
N VAL A 199 15.58 0.25 -14.13
CA VAL A 199 16.30 -1.04 -14.20
C VAL A 199 17.54 -0.91 -13.33
N ALA A 200 17.56 -1.63 -12.22
CA ALA A 200 18.50 -1.34 -11.15
C ALA A 200 18.98 -2.58 -10.41
N GLU A 201 20.13 -2.44 -9.78
CA GLU A 201 20.56 -3.29 -8.69
C GLU A 201 20.01 -2.72 -7.39
N VAL A 202 19.33 -3.57 -6.62
CA VAL A 202 18.72 -3.22 -5.35
C VAL A 202 19.14 -4.23 -4.29
N GLU A 203 19.34 -3.77 -3.06
CA GLU A 203 19.51 -4.64 -1.91
C GLU A 203 18.13 -4.98 -1.35
N TRP A 204 17.79 -6.26 -1.27
CA TRP A 204 16.53 -6.70 -0.70
C TRP A 204 16.52 -6.52 0.81
N VAL A 205 15.55 -5.74 1.31
CA VAL A 205 15.33 -5.56 2.76
C VAL A 205 14.25 -6.52 3.25
N GLY A 206 13.35 -6.95 2.36
CA GLY A 206 12.20 -7.77 2.72
C GLY A 206 11.11 -6.96 3.38
N ARG A 207 10.27 -7.63 4.17
CA ARG A 207 9.15 -7.00 4.87
C ARG A 207 9.65 -6.39 6.18
N SER A 208 9.57 -5.08 6.32
CA SER A 208 10.22 -4.36 7.42
C SER A 208 9.21 -3.73 8.38
N GLU A 209 9.35 -4.02 9.68
CA GLU A 209 8.49 -3.45 10.72
C GLU A 209 8.72 -1.94 10.87
N THR A 210 9.97 -1.47 10.72
CA THR A 210 10.30 -0.03 10.75
C THR A 210 9.65 0.76 9.62
N LEU A 211 9.23 0.09 8.54
CA LEU A 211 8.55 0.66 7.38
C LEU A 211 7.06 0.26 7.34
N ALA A 212 6.46 0.03 8.51
CA ALA A 212 5.05 -0.34 8.67
C ALA A 212 4.68 -1.63 7.90
N LEU A 213 5.52 -2.66 8.02
CA LEU A 213 5.34 -3.98 7.40
C LEU A 213 5.26 -3.95 5.87
N ARG A 214 5.85 -2.92 5.24
CA ARG A 214 5.99 -2.85 3.78
C ARG A 214 7.18 -3.67 3.32
N THR A 215 7.05 -4.28 2.15
CA THR A 215 8.17 -4.88 1.44
C THR A 215 9.04 -3.77 0.88
N ALA A 216 10.33 -3.81 1.18
CA ALA A 216 11.27 -2.75 0.84
C ALA A 216 12.56 -3.29 0.20
N ALA A 217 13.21 -2.40 -0.55
CA ALA A 217 14.56 -2.61 -1.06
C ALA A 217 15.32 -1.28 -1.05
N VAL A 218 16.65 -1.32 -0.98
CA VAL A 218 17.51 -0.14 -1.10
C VAL A 218 18.02 -0.04 -2.54
N PHE A 219 17.85 1.13 -3.15
CA PHE A 219 18.41 1.43 -4.46
C PHE A 219 19.94 1.55 -4.37
N LEU A 220 20.67 0.73 -5.12
CA LEU A 220 22.13 0.79 -5.16
C LEU A 220 22.64 1.56 -6.37
N ARG A 221 22.18 1.18 -7.57
CA ARG A 221 22.56 1.80 -8.86
C ARG A 221 21.65 1.39 -10.01
N MET A 222 21.64 2.18 -11.07
CA MET A 222 21.06 1.81 -12.36
C MET A 222 21.92 0.74 -13.04
N VAL A 223 21.27 -0.15 -13.78
CA VAL A 223 21.92 -1.13 -14.66
C VAL A 223 21.80 -0.61 -16.10
N PRO A 224 22.92 -0.42 -16.81
CA PRO A 224 22.86 -0.07 -18.22
C PRO A 224 22.22 -1.23 -19.00
N ARG A 225 21.36 -0.88 -19.96
CA ARG A 225 20.79 -1.85 -20.90
C ARG A 225 21.78 -2.26 -21.98
#